data_AF-A0A7K8EUM0-F1
#
_entry.id   AF-A0A7K8EUM0-F1
#
_cell.length_a   1.000
_cell.length_b   1.000
_cell.length_c   1.000
_cell.angle_alpha   90.00
_cell.angle_beta   90.00
_cell.angle_gamma   90.00
#
_symmetry.space_group_name_H-M   'P 1'
#
loop_
_entity.id
_entity.type
_entity.pdbx_description
1 polymer ?
#
loop_
_entity_poly.entity_id
_entity_poly.type
_entity_poly.pdbx_seq_one_letter_code
_entity_poly.pdbx_strand_id
1 'polypeptide(L)'
;QLGKPQPIHSVHVGNDGAAFVEVLVASSAGGEFQVLLPSAALMSPSESRAGAEPRRVRIFGPDSLVKTPAQATWDRLKVVLSQPYCQTRPYGLAFIRVFAAPKEDE
;
A
#
# COMPACT_ATOMS: atom_id res chain seq x y z
N GLN A 1 -6.94 -9.29 5.98
CA GLN A 1 -6.04 -10.10 6.84
C GLN A 1 -5.30 -11.08 5.95
N LEU A 2 -4.01 -11.32 6.22
CA LEU A 2 -3.19 -12.28 5.47
C LEU A 2 -3.47 -13.70 5.94
N GLY A 3 -3.30 -14.69 5.05
CA GLY A 3 -3.51 -16.10 5.39
C GLY A 3 -2.47 -16.65 6.37
N LYS A 4 -1.31 -16.01 6.48
CA LYS A 4 -0.25 -16.32 7.46
C LYS A 4 0.55 -15.07 7.80
N PRO A 5 1.11 -14.97 9.03
CA PRO A 5 2.11 -13.96 9.35
C PRO A 5 3.35 -14.12 8.47
N GLN A 6 3.84 -13.03 7.88
CA GLN A 6 5.02 -13.04 7.02
C GLN A 6 5.68 -11.66 6.93
N PRO A 7 6.98 -11.57 6.59
CA PRO A 7 7.60 -10.31 6.23
C PRO A 7 7.07 -9.83 4.88
N ILE A 8 7.08 -8.52 4.68
CA ILE A 8 6.60 -7.89 3.44
C ILE A 8 7.78 -7.23 2.74
N HIS A 9 8.13 -7.78 1.58
CA HIS A 9 9.25 -7.35 0.76
C HIS A 9 8.83 -6.32 -0.29
N SER A 10 7.63 -6.45 -0.85
CA SER A 10 7.10 -5.50 -1.81
C SER A 10 5.57 -5.40 -1.77
N VAL A 11 5.06 -4.24 -2.19
CA VAL A 11 3.63 -3.93 -2.27
C VAL A 11 3.32 -3.42 -3.68
N HIS A 12 2.40 -4.08 -4.37
CA HIS A 12 1.91 -3.63 -5.68
C HIS A 12 0.50 -3.09 -5.51
N VAL A 13 0.27 -1.88 -6.02
CA VAL A 13 -1.01 -1.16 -5.88
C VAL A 13 -1.53 -0.84 -7.26
N GLY A 14 -2.72 -1.36 -7.59
CA GLY A 14 -3.52 -0.91 -8.72
C GLY A 14 -4.52 0.13 -8.23
N ASN A 15 -4.34 1.38 -8.66
CA ASN A 15 -5.21 2.48 -8.24
C ASN A 15 -6.61 2.36 -8.86
N ASP A 16 -7.60 2.98 -8.21
CA ASP A 16 -8.87 3.34 -8.82
C ASP A 16 -9.31 4.72 -8.32
N GLY A 17 -8.56 5.75 -8.72
CA GLY A 17 -8.89 7.15 -8.48
C GLY A 17 -8.42 7.74 -7.14
N ALA A 18 -7.67 7.02 -6.30
CA ALA A 18 -7.07 7.59 -5.11
C ALA A 18 -5.86 8.48 -5.47
N ALA A 19 -5.67 9.60 -4.75
CA ALA A 19 -4.48 10.44 -4.95
C ALA A 19 -3.27 9.91 -4.19
N PHE A 20 -3.49 9.36 -2.99
CA PHE A 20 -2.45 8.81 -2.14
C PHE A 20 -2.84 7.43 -1.60
N VAL A 21 -1.82 6.63 -1.35
CA VAL A 21 -1.90 5.37 -0.61
C VAL A 21 -0.88 5.35 0.50
N GLU A 22 -1.29 4.91 1.69
CA GLU A 22 -0.43 4.56 2.81
C GLU A 22 -0.76 3.13 3.24
N VAL A 23 0.26 2.36 3.61
CA VAL A 23 0.07 0.97 4.08
C VAL A 23 0.69 0.83 5.45
N LEU A 24 -0.12 0.38 6.40
CA LEU A 24 0.31 0.05 7.76
C LEU A 24 0.15 -1.44 8.02
N VAL A 25 0.96 -1.94 8.93
CA VAL A 25 1.02 -3.35 9.33
C VAL A 25 0.84 -3.50 10.83
N ALA A 26 0.22 -4.59 11.24
CA ALA A 26 0.08 -4.97 12.65
C ALA A 26 0.06 -6.50 12.79
N SER A 27 0.26 -6.96 14.02
CA SER A 27 0.09 -8.36 14.40
C SER A 27 -1.30 -8.55 15.00
N SER A 28 -1.98 -9.63 14.63
CA SER A 28 -3.26 -10.00 15.25
C SER A 28 -3.11 -10.44 16.71
N ALA A 29 -1.91 -10.83 17.13
CA ALA A 29 -1.59 -11.16 18.51
C ALA A 29 -1.50 -9.94 19.44
N GLY A 30 -1.53 -8.72 18.88
CA GLY A 30 -1.51 -7.46 19.63
C GLY A 30 -0.54 -6.44 19.03
N GLY A 31 -0.66 -5.20 19.50
CA GLY A 31 0.19 -4.07 19.10
C GLY A 31 -0.48 -3.06 18.17
N GLU A 32 0.14 -1.89 18.08
CA GLU A 32 -0.30 -0.78 17.25
C GLU A 32 0.08 -0.97 15.78
N PHE A 33 -0.67 -0.31 14.88
CA PHE A 33 -0.33 -0.26 13.47
C PHE A 33 0.96 0.54 13.25
N GLN A 34 1.90 -0.05 12.51
CA GLN A 34 3.16 0.58 12.13
C GLN A 34 3.15 0.90 10.64
N VAL A 35 3.70 2.05 10.25
CA VAL A 35 3.78 2.47 8.85
C VAL A 35 4.79 1.58 8.11
N LEU A 36 4.32 0.81 7.12
CA LEU A 36 5.15 0.01 6.22
C LEU A 36 5.50 0.78 4.95
N LEU A 37 4.48 1.37 4.31
CA LEU A 37 4.64 2.26 3.15
C LEU A 37 4.14 3.64 3.57
N PRO A 38 5.04 4.65 3.68
CA PRO A 38 4.62 6.03 3.90
C PRO A 38 3.69 6.52 2.79
N SER A 39 2.91 7.56 3.06
CA SER A 39 2.00 8.14 2.07
C SER A 39 2.67 8.40 0.72
N ALA A 40 2.18 7.72 -0.32
CA ALA A 40 2.76 7.72 -1.65
C ALA A 40 1.73 8.15 -2.69
N ALA A 41 2.12 9.07 -3.59
CA ALA A 41 1.23 9.62 -4.61
C ALA A 41 0.90 8.59 -5.72
N LEU A 42 -0.37 8.31 -5.94
CA LEU A 42 -0.86 7.55 -7.10
C LEU A 42 -1.31 8.48 -8.24
N MET A 43 -1.78 9.68 -7.91
CA MET A 43 -2.19 10.72 -8.86
C MET A 43 -1.64 12.08 -8.43
N SER A 44 -1.36 12.95 -9.39
CA SER A 44 -1.10 14.36 -9.13
C SER A 44 -2.41 15.11 -8.81
N PRO A 45 -2.35 16.33 -8.26
CA PRO A 45 -3.54 17.14 -8.03
C PRO A 45 -4.30 17.47 -9.32
N SER A 46 -3.61 17.71 -10.44
CA SER A 46 -4.22 17.98 -11.74
C SER A 46 -4.92 16.74 -12.31
N GLU A 47 -4.26 15.58 -12.27
CA GLU A 47 -4.85 14.29 -12.65
C GLU A 47 -6.11 13.99 -11.82
N SER A 48 -6.04 14.22 -10.51
CA SER A 48 -7.16 13.98 -9.59
C SER A 48 -8.37 14.87 -9.86
N ARG A 49 -8.15 16.17 -10.18
CA ARG A 49 -9.23 17.09 -10.56
C ARG A 49 -9.79 16.77 -11.94
N ALA A 50 -8.96 16.39 -12.90
CA ALA A 50 -9.41 15.99 -14.23
C ALA A 50 -10.11 14.62 -14.23
N GLY A 51 -9.74 13.72 -13.32
CA GLY A 51 -10.11 12.30 -13.39
C GLY A 51 -9.30 11.54 -14.44
N ALA A 52 -8.08 12.00 -14.73
CA ALA A 52 -7.19 11.40 -15.72
C ALA A 52 -6.33 10.30 -15.08
N GLU A 53 -6.09 9.21 -15.81
CA GLU A 53 -5.28 8.05 -15.37
C GLU A 53 -5.64 7.44 -13.99
N PRO A 54 -6.93 7.20 -13.66
CA PRO A 54 -7.30 6.71 -12.32
C PRO A 54 -6.78 5.29 -12.01
N ARG A 55 -6.34 4.54 -13.03
CA ARG A 55 -5.96 3.11 -12.95
C ARG A 55 -4.45 2.85 -12.94
N ARG A 56 -3.64 3.84 -12.55
CA ARG A 56 -2.18 3.70 -12.49
C ARG A 56 -1.77 2.56 -11.56
N VAL A 57 -0.86 1.70 -12.02
CA VAL A 57 -0.22 0.67 -11.20
C VAL A 57 1.11 1.21 -10.69
N ARG A 58 1.36 1.07 -9.37
CA ARG A 58 2.66 1.36 -8.76
C ARG A 58 3.20 0.14 -8.02
N ILE A 59 4.49 -0.08 -8.18
CA ILE A 59 5.25 -1.13 -7.50
C ILE A 59 6.15 -0.46 -6.48
N PHE A 60 5.99 -0.84 -5.22
CA PHE A 60 6.80 -0.39 -4.10
C PHE A 60 7.71 -1.56 -3.69
N GLY A 61 8.96 -1.51 -4.14
CA GLY A 61 10.00 -2.46 -3.75
C GLY A 61 10.57 -2.15 -2.35
N PRO A 62 11.55 -2.93 -1.89
CA PRO A 62 12.13 -2.81 -0.56
C PRO A 62 12.60 -1.39 -0.20
N ASP A 63 13.16 -0.66 -1.17
CA ASP A 63 13.66 0.71 -0.97
C ASP A 63 12.54 1.74 -0.75
N SER A 64 11.30 1.41 -1.10
CA SER A 64 10.13 2.24 -0.83
C SER A 64 9.47 1.94 0.52
N LEU A 65 9.87 0.87 1.20
CA LEU A 65 9.28 0.42 2.46
C LEU A 65 10.13 0.89 3.65
N VAL A 66 9.48 1.10 4.79
CA VAL A 66 10.18 1.36 6.05
C VAL A 66 10.89 0.08 6.48
N LYS A 67 12.21 0.15 6.63
CA LYS A 67 13.09 -1.03 6.87
C LYS A 67 12.66 -1.86 8.08
N THR A 68 12.45 -1.21 9.23
CA THR A 68 12.16 -1.92 10.49
C THR A 68 10.85 -2.72 10.41
N PRO A 69 9.71 -2.13 9.98
CA PRO A 69 8.49 -2.92 9.75
C PRO A 69 8.65 -3.95 8.64
N ALA A 70 9.35 -3.67 7.54
CA ALA A 70 9.48 -4.63 6.43
C ALA A 70 10.20 -5.95 6.82
N GLN A 71 11.10 -5.90 7.83
CA GLN A 71 11.84 -7.06 8.31
C GLN A 71 11.07 -7.91 9.35
N ALA A 72 10.04 -7.36 9.98
CA ALA A 72 9.21 -8.07 10.94
C ALA A 72 8.08 -8.86 10.26
N THR A 73 7.41 -9.74 11.01
CA THR A 73 6.29 -10.54 10.48
C THR A 73 4.94 -9.94 10.84
N TRP A 74 4.03 -9.89 9.87
CA TRP A 74 2.72 -9.27 10.02
C TRP A 74 1.63 -10.11 9.37
N ASP A 75 0.42 -10.03 9.91
CA ASP A 75 -0.76 -10.70 9.36
C ASP A 75 -1.95 -9.73 9.17
N ARG A 76 -1.85 -8.50 9.67
CA ARG A 76 -2.81 -7.42 9.43
C ARG A 76 -2.21 -6.33 8.57
N LEU A 77 -3.01 -5.88 7.60
CA LEU A 77 -2.72 -4.76 6.73
C LEU A 77 -3.86 -3.75 6.88
N LYS A 78 -3.50 -2.49 7.03
CA LYS A 78 -4.41 -1.36 6.91
C LYS A 78 -3.96 -0.52 5.73
N VAL A 79 -4.84 -0.36 4.76
CA VAL A 79 -4.59 0.45 3.56
C VAL A 79 -5.41 1.72 3.71
N VAL A 80 -4.72 2.86 3.75
CA VAL A 80 -5.35 4.17 3.84
C VAL A 80 -5.26 4.81 2.47
N LEU A 81 -6.42 5.17 1.92
CA LEU A 81 -6.53 5.88 0.65
C LEU A 81 -6.98 7.30 0.92
N SER A 82 -6.50 8.23 0.13
CA SER A 82 -6.92 9.63 0.24
C SER A 82 -7.06 10.27 -1.13
N GLN A 83 -8.14 11.04 -1.30
CA GLN A 83 -8.39 11.83 -2.50
C GLN A 83 -8.85 13.26 -2.10
N PRO A 84 -7.91 14.12 -1.67
CA PRO A 84 -8.24 15.46 -1.19
C PRO A 84 -8.62 16.42 -2.33
N TYR A 85 -8.30 16.08 -3.58
CA TYR A 85 -8.45 16.99 -4.72
C TYR A 85 -9.77 16.81 -5.48
N CYS A 86 -10.55 15.76 -5.17
CA CYS A 86 -11.84 15.50 -5.78
C CYS A 86 -12.76 14.73 -4.81
N GLN A 87 -13.68 15.43 -4.16
CA GLN A 87 -14.61 14.84 -3.19
C GLN A 87 -15.90 14.30 -3.81
N THR A 88 -16.13 14.57 -5.11
CA THR A 88 -17.39 14.24 -5.79
C THR A 88 -17.37 12.88 -6.49
N ARG A 89 -16.19 12.31 -6.74
CA ARG A 89 -16.04 11.00 -7.40
C ARG A 89 -15.66 9.93 -6.39
N PRO A 90 -16.25 8.73 -6.48
CA PRO A 90 -15.80 7.60 -5.69
C PRO A 90 -14.35 7.25 -6.07
N TYR A 91 -13.59 6.77 -5.09
CA TYR A 91 -12.22 6.32 -5.29
C TYR A 91 -11.93 5.11 -4.43
N GLY A 92 -10.92 4.34 -4.83
CA GLY A 92 -10.53 3.11 -4.17
C GLY A 92 -9.25 2.53 -4.75
N LEU A 93 -9.19 1.21 -4.74
CA LEU A 93 -8.14 0.43 -5.39
C LEU A 93 -8.77 -0.62 -6.29
N ALA A 94 -8.16 -0.82 -7.45
CA ALA A 94 -8.45 -1.97 -8.30
C ALA A 94 -7.86 -3.25 -7.70
N PHE A 95 -6.65 -3.19 -7.15
CA PHE A 95 -6.05 -4.28 -6.40
C PHE A 95 -4.94 -3.81 -5.45
N ILE A 96 -4.65 -4.65 -4.46
CA ILE A 96 -3.39 -4.60 -3.70
C ILE A 96 -2.81 -6.02 -3.62
N ARG A 97 -1.51 -6.14 -3.83
CA ARG A 97 -0.77 -7.40 -3.65
C ARG A 97 0.44 -7.15 -2.79
N VAL A 98 0.68 -8.03 -1.83
CA VAL A 98 1.88 -8.02 -1.00
C VAL A 98 2.68 -9.28 -1.26
N PHE A 99 4.00 -9.15 -1.31
CA PHE A 99 4.90 -10.26 -1.57
C PHE A 99 5.88 -10.41 -0.41
N ALA A 100 6.12 -11.65 0.00
CA ALA A 100 7.23 -11.98 0.87
C ALA A 100 8.54 -11.95 0.06
N ALA A 101 9.68 -11.92 0.75
CA ALA A 101 10.97 -12.08 0.09
C ALA A 101 10.99 -13.43 -0.67
N PRO A 102 11.68 -13.50 -1.83
CA PRO A 102 11.97 -14.78 -2.45
C PRO A 102 12.64 -15.69 -1.42
N LYS A 103 12.27 -16.98 -1.40
CA LYS A 103 13.12 -17.95 -0.71
C LYS A 103 14.41 -18.01 -1.52
N GLU A 104 15.56 -17.85 -0.86
CA GLU A 104 16.81 -18.31 -1.46
C GLU A 104 16.66 -19.81 -1.60
N ASP A 105 16.52 -20.29 -2.84
CA ASP A 105 16.67 -21.70 -3.15
C ASP A 105 18.17 -22.02 -2.94
N GLU A 106 18.48 -22.83 -1.92
CA GLU A 106 19.80 -23.46 -1.75
C GLU A 106 20.16 -24.38 -2.93
#